data_AF-A0A1D1ZR78-F1
#
_entry.id   AF-A0A1D1ZR78-F1
#
_cell.length_a   1.000
_cell.length_b   1.000
_cell.length_c   1.000
_cell.angle_alpha   90.00
_cell.angle_beta   90.00
_cell.angle_gamma   90.00
#
_symmetry.space_group_name_H-M   'P 1'
#
loop_
_entity.id
_entity.type
_entity.pdbx_description
1 polymer ?
#
loop_
_entity_poly.entity_id
_entity_poly.type
_entity_poly.pdbx_seq_one_letter_code
_entity_poly.pdbx_strand_id
1 'polypeptide(L)'
;EFISFPISLQVEKTVTKEVPLDDDSPAPDSKDADDKDADVVDEDEEEAKEKTKTVTEKVKEWEVLNDAQALWLRAPGDVTDEDYDKFFQVLSKGQSNPLAHTHFRAEGDVEFKAILYVPRTPPPDMYQDYYSRKPSLKLYVRRVFISDTFEDLLPKWLSFLVGLVDSDSMPLNVSREMLQLHEGLKVIKKKLVRKALDMIRRLSDDERSAVKELEELGPAPEDEGEAAAARRAELTAARDKYPAFWKAFHKAVKMGVIEEKAHRKRMLPLLRFPTSSSNGSDTTLDEYLARMKEGQKHIYYHIGMSKEEVEKSPFVETLVARGYEVVYLSDPLDEYMMGHLNEYDGHDFVNVAKDDLRLPEDADAKEAEKKVKEEFKPLTRWWKKLLVLGQPVERVRISQRLTSRPCVVMANKFGWSAQMERLSMTQALGADPSQAKWQRGLRTLEINPTHPLVRELKARVAAAPDAAETKNRAMVLYETCLMESGYLVEDVTGFNSRVLHLLGASLGLEDLVEPTPPKSKLDEPKAEKEEEDDDDGEPKTHTFTSTMKLGVDDLKGPITIPVGTQDEVAAEGVKEKAAGDAEAKDGEASGVGEAAKDGEAAASDAAAAPAADVDAAPASDDADAAAEVKDEL
;
A
#
# COMPACT_ATOMS: atom_id res chain seq x y z
N GLU A 1 4.03 -30.85 -21.22
CA GLU A 1 4.70 -29.57 -21.55
C GLU A 1 6.21 -29.73 -21.78
N PHE A 2 7.03 -30.26 -20.86
CA PHE A 2 8.50 -30.17 -20.99
C PHE A 2 9.26 -31.51 -20.95
N ILE A 3 8.66 -32.55 -21.53
CA ILE A 3 9.32 -33.86 -21.69
C ILE A 3 10.31 -33.79 -22.86
N SER A 4 11.46 -34.47 -22.73
CA SER A 4 12.55 -34.45 -23.72
C SER A 4 12.23 -35.14 -25.05
N PHE A 5 11.10 -35.85 -25.13
CA PHE A 5 10.65 -36.56 -26.34
C PHE A 5 9.44 -35.83 -26.92
N PRO A 6 9.29 -35.75 -28.27
CA PRO A 6 8.12 -35.15 -28.89
C PRO A 6 6.85 -35.93 -28.50
N ILE A 7 5.83 -35.19 -28.08
CA ILE A 7 4.49 -35.65 -27.74
C ILE A 7 3.59 -35.18 -28.87
N SER A 8 3.16 -36.11 -29.71
CA SER A 8 2.24 -35.83 -30.82
C SER A 8 0.84 -36.33 -30.47
N LEU A 9 -0.17 -35.50 -30.76
CA LEU A 9 -1.57 -35.85 -30.70
C LEU A 9 -2.10 -35.99 -32.13
N GLN A 10 -2.72 -37.13 -32.45
CA GLN A 10 -3.42 -37.27 -33.71
C GLN A 10 -4.78 -36.59 -33.59
N VAL A 11 -4.98 -35.54 -34.37
CA VAL A 11 -6.24 -34.80 -34.46
C VAL A 11 -6.89 -35.04 -35.82
N GLU A 12 -8.21 -35.19 -35.82
CA GLU A 12 -9.02 -35.33 -37.03
C GLU A 12 -9.57 -33.96 -37.41
N LYS A 13 -9.09 -33.39 -38.53
CA LYS A 13 -9.57 -32.10 -39.07
C LYS A 13 -10.38 -32.35 -40.34
N THR A 14 -11.51 -31.67 -40.47
CA THR A 14 -12.32 -31.70 -41.69
C THR A 14 -11.78 -30.66 -42.66
N VAL A 15 -11.22 -31.08 -43.79
CA VAL A 15 -10.75 -30.19 -44.85
C VAL A 15 -11.72 -30.30 -46.01
N THR A 16 -12.27 -29.16 -46.44
CA THR A 16 -13.15 -29.09 -47.61
C THR A 16 -12.27 -28.95 -48.85
N LYS A 17 -12.33 -29.93 -49.76
CA LYS A 17 -11.64 -29.87 -51.05
C LYS A 17 -12.67 -29.79 -52.17
N GLU A 18 -12.50 -28.83 -53.07
CA GLU A 18 -13.27 -28.75 -54.30
C GLU A 18 -12.66 -29.68 -55.34
N VAL A 19 -13.45 -30.64 -55.83
CA VAL A 19 -13.04 -31.57 -56.89
C VAL A 19 -13.91 -31.33 -58.13
N PRO A 20 -13.33 -31.21 -59.34
CA PRO A 20 -14.08 -31.14 -60.59
C PRO A 20 -14.88 -32.43 -60.82
N LEU A 21 -16.12 -32.31 -61.33
CA LEU A 21 -16.94 -33.45 -61.71
C LEU A 21 -16.45 -34.07 -63.02
N ASP A 22 -15.99 -35.32 -62.99
CA ASP A 22 -15.85 -36.15 -64.20
C ASP A 22 -17.24 -36.58 -64.71
N ASP A 23 -17.41 -36.53 -66.03
CA ASP A 23 -18.66 -36.59 -66.81
C ASP A 23 -19.34 -37.98 -66.87
N ASP A 24 -19.26 -38.78 -65.80
CA ASP A 24 -19.94 -40.10 -65.77
C ASP A 24 -20.28 -40.57 -64.35
N SER A 25 -21.39 -40.07 -63.79
CA SER A 25 -22.10 -40.70 -62.65
C SER A 25 -23.55 -40.21 -62.55
N PRO A 26 -24.51 -41.10 -62.22
CA PRO A 26 -25.94 -40.82 -62.30
C PRO A 26 -26.42 -39.82 -61.24
N ALA A 27 -27.44 -39.04 -61.60
CA ALA A 27 -28.04 -38.01 -60.77
C ALA A 27 -28.57 -38.55 -59.41
N PRO A 28 -28.30 -37.88 -58.28
CA PRO A 28 -29.04 -38.13 -57.05
C PRO A 28 -30.40 -37.40 -57.07
N ASP A 29 -31.43 -38.15 -56.68
CA ASP A 29 -32.82 -37.73 -56.57
C ASP A 29 -33.02 -36.42 -55.78
N SER A 30 -33.68 -35.46 -56.41
CA SER A 30 -34.28 -34.31 -55.75
C SER A 30 -35.57 -34.73 -55.04
N LYS A 31 -35.61 -34.62 -53.71
CA LYS A 31 -36.87 -34.51 -52.97
C LYS A 31 -36.81 -33.36 -51.97
N ASP A 32 -37.87 -32.56 -52.05
CA ASP A 32 -38.45 -31.66 -51.05
C ASP A 32 -37.73 -30.34 -50.75
N ALA A 33 -38.22 -29.25 -51.34
CA ALA A 33 -38.92 -28.19 -50.59
C ALA A 33 -39.52 -27.12 -51.54
N ASP A 34 -40.73 -26.70 -51.18
CA ASP A 34 -41.64 -25.77 -51.84
C ASP A 34 -41.16 -24.31 -52.01
N ASP A 35 -41.88 -23.66 -52.93
CA ASP A 35 -42.42 -22.29 -52.91
C ASP A 35 -41.67 -21.14 -53.65
N LYS A 36 -42.35 -20.66 -54.71
CA LYS A 36 -42.58 -19.26 -55.17
C LYS A 36 -41.35 -18.34 -55.31
N ASP A 37 -41.08 -17.71 -56.46
CA ASP A 37 -41.94 -16.75 -57.16
C ASP A 37 -41.39 -16.40 -58.57
N ALA A 38 -42.20 -15.60 -59.27
CA ALA A 38 -42.28 -15.25 -60.70
C ALA A 38 -41.07 -14.67 -61.47
N ASP A 39 -41.15 -14.95 -62.78
CA ASP A 39 -40.95 -14.12 -63.98
C ASP A 39 -39.54 -13.70 -64.53
N VAL A 40 -39.28 -14.28 -65.70
CA VAL A 40 -38.89 -13.69 -67.01
C VAL A 40 -37.53 -12.98 -67.15
N VAL A 41 -36.62 -13.74 -67.77
CA VAL A 41 -35.73 -13.45 -68.92
C VAL A 41 -35.13 -12.05 -69.05
N ASP A 42 -33.80 -11.96 -68.92
CA ASP A 42 -32.96 -11.20 -69.86
C ASP A 42 -31.58 -11.86 -70.00
N GLU A 43 -31.12 -11.92 -71.25
CA GLU A 43 -29.86 -12.49 -71.74
C GLU A 43 -28.68 -11.58 -71.38
N ASP A 44 -27.53 -12.15 -70.95
CA ASP A 44 -26.22 -11.96 -71.61
C ASP A 44 -25.05 -12.60 -70.82
N GLU A 45 -24.03 -12.96 -71.60
CA GLU A 45 -22.81 -13.73 -71.36
C GLU A 45 -22.10 -13.64 -69.99
N GLU A 46 -21.75 -14.78 -69.38
CA GLU A 46 -20.55 -14.88 -68.55
C GLU A 46 -19.99 -16.33 -68.52
N GLU A 47 -18.66 -16.41 -68.48
CA GLU A 47 -17.80 -17.58 -68.68
C GLU A 47 -18.20 -18.86 -67.94
N ALA A 48 -18.06 -20.00 -68.62
CA ALA A 48 -18.26 -21.33 -68.07
C ALA A 48 -17.31 -21.62 -66.88
N LYS A 49 -17.78 -21.40 -65.66
CA LYS A 49 -17.15 -21.94 -64.43
C LYS A 49 -17.42 -23.44 -64.36
N GLU A 50 -16.34 -24.22 -64.31
CA GLU A 50 -16.37 -25.67 -64.02
C GLU A 50 -17.16 -25.93 -62.73
N LYS A 51 -18.12 -26.86 -62.77
CA LYS A 51 -18.90 -27.27 -61.59
C LYS A 51 -18.01 -28.11 -60.67
N THR A 52 -17.56 -27.55 -59.55
CA THR A 52 -16.87 -28.28 -58.49
C THR A 52 -17.85 -28.82 -57.45
N LYS A 53 -17.63 -30.04 -56.95
CA LYS A 53 -18.31 -30.55 -55.74
C LYS A 53 -17.40 -30.32 -54.54
N THR A 54 -17.94 -29.75 -53.47
CA THR A 54 -17.26 -29.67 -52.16
C THR A 54 -17.31 -31.03 -51.48
N VAL A 55 -16.18 -31.73 -51.42
CA VAL A 55 -16.04 -32.97 -50.66
C VAL A 55 -15.38 -32.64 -49.32
N THR A 56 -16.03 -33.01 -48.22
CA THR A 56 -15.46 -32.88 -46.88
C THR A 56 -14.66 -34.15 -46.57
N GLU A 57 -13.33 -34.03 -46.53
CA GLU A 57 -12.44 -35.13 -46.19
C GLU A 57 -11.97 -34.97 -44.74
N LYS A 58 -12.06 -36.04 -43.96
CA LYS A 58 -11.49 -36.06 -42.61
C LYS A 58 -10.02 -36.46 -42.70
N VAL A 59 -9.13 -35.49 -42.53
CA VAL A 59 -7.69 -35.68 -42.57
C VAL A 59 -7.16 -35.85 -41.14
N LYS A 60 -6.36 -36.89 -40.92
CA LYS A 60 -5.66 -37.11 -39.66
C LYS A 60 -4.31 -36.41 -39.72
N GLU A 61 -4.14 -35.38 -38.89
CA GLU A 61 -2.89 -34.64 -38.76
C GLU A 61 -2.27 -34.93 -37.39
N TRP A 62 -0.94 -35.00 -37.33
CA TRP A 62 -0.21 -35.09 -36.07
C TRP A 62 0.19 -33.70 -35.62
N GLU A 63 -0.40 -33.23 -34.51
CA GLU A 63 -0.05 -31.97 -33.87
C GLU A 63 0.94 -32.22 -32.73
N VAL A 64 2.08 -31.51 -32.70
CA VAL A 64 3.07 -31.62 -31.63
C VAL A 64 2.65 -30.73 -30.46
N LEU A 65 2.34 -31.34 -29.31
CA LEU A 65 1.82 -30.65 -28.13
C LEU A 65 2.90 -30.00 -27.25
N ASN A 66 4.17 -30.39 -27.40
CA ASN A 66 5.26 -29.96 -26.52
C ASN A 66 6.44 -29.31 -27.27
N ASP A 67 6.14 -28.46 -28.25
CA ASP A 67 7.17 -27.71 -28.98
C ASP A 67 7.95 -26.70 -28.09
N ALA A 68 7.48 -26.47 -26.87
CA ALA A 68 8.15 -25.62 -25.90
C ALA A 68 9.41 -26.31 -25.34
N GLN A 69 10.59 -25.82 -25.75
CA GLN A 69 11.87 -26.29 -25.23
C GLN A 69 12.00 -25.96 -23.72
N ALA A 70 12.55 -26.90 -22.95
CA ALA A 70 12.83 -26.72 -21.53
C ALA A 70 14.00 -25.73 -21.33
N LEU A 71 13.66 -24.43 -21.36
CA LEU A 71 14.63 -23.34 -21.42
C LEU A 71 15.62 -23.34 -20.24
N TRP A 72 15.15 -23.71 -19.04
CA TRP A 72 15.94 -23.74 -17.82
C TRP A 72 17.01 -24.84 -17.77
N LEU A 73 17.03 -25.74 -18.75
CA LEU A 73 18.06 -26.78 -18.86
C LEU A 73 19.26 -26.32 -19.70
N ARG A 74 19.09 -25.29 -20.54
CA ARG A 74 20.17 -24.68 -21.33
C ARG A 74 21.04 -23.80 -20.42
N ALA A 75 22.31 -23.60 -20.78
CA ALA A 75 23.14 -22.66 -20.07
C ALA A 75 22.60 -21.24 -20.29
N PRO A 76 22.53 -20.36 -19.27
CA PRO A 76 21.95 -19.03 -19.41
C PRO A 76 22.59 -18.17 -20.52
N GLY A 77 23.87 -18.37 -20.83
CA GLY A 77 24.58 -17.66 -21.91
C GLY A 77 24.26 -18.13 -23.33
N ASP A 78 23.65 -19.31 -23.48
CA ASP A 78 23.26 -19.86 -24.79
C ASP A 78 21.80 -19.55 -25.15
N VAL A 79 21.10 -18.79 -24.30
CA VAL A 79 19.68 -18.46 -24.44
C VAL A 79 19.55 -16.99 -24.81
N THR A 80 18.86 -16.68 -25.90
CA THR A 80 18.63 -15.29 -26.33
C THR A 80 17.44 -14.67 -25.61
N ASP A 81 17.35 -13.34 -25.63
CA ASP A 81 16.23 -12.62 -25.03
C ASP A 81 14.89 -12.98 -25.70
N GLU A 82 14.87 -13.25 -27.01
CA GLU A 82 13.67 -13.69 -27.71
C GLU A 82 13.19 -15.07 -27.27
N ASP A 83 14.12 -15.97 -26.93
CA ASP A 83 13.78 -17.29 -26.38
C ASP A 83 13.14 -17.13 -24.99
N TYR A 84 13.66 -16.22 -24.14
CA TYR A 84 13.04 -15.90 -22.85
C TYR A 84 11.66 -15.28 -23.00
N ASP A 85 11.48 -14.38 -23.96
CA ASP A 85 10.21 -13.71 -24.23
C ASP A 85 9.14 -14.69 -24.71
N LYS A 86 9.47 -15.56 -25.68
CA LYS A 86 8.56 -16.63 -26.15
C LYS A 86 8.20 -17.58 -25.02
N PHE A 87 9.18 -17.97 -24.20
CA PHE A 87 8.93 -18.84 -23.06
C PHE A 87 8.02 -18.19 -22.01
N PHE A 88 8.21 -16.90 -21.73
CA PHE A 88 7.33 -16.14 -20.85
C PHE A 88 5.90 -16.08 -21.40
N GLN A 89 5.71 -15.83 -22.69
CA GLN A 89 4.38 -15.81 -23.32
C GLN A 89 3.65 -17.15 -23.14
N VAL A 90 4.35 -18.28 -23.32
CA VAL A 90 3.78 -19.61 -23.07
C VAL A 90 3.40 -19.78 -21.59
N LEU A 91 4.27 -19.38 -20.66
CA LEU A 91 4.04 -19.54 -19.23
C LEU A 91 2.92 -18.64 -18.70
N SER A 92 2.80 -17.42 -19.25
CA SER A 92 1.86 -16.38 -18.82
C SER A 92 0.51 -16.41 -19.56
N LYS A 93 0.28 -17.41 -20.43
CA LYS A 93 -0.93 -17.53 -21.27
C LYS A 93 -1.10 -16.36 -22.25
N GLY A 94 -0.02 -15.95 -22.90
CA GLY A 94 -0.02 -14.97 -23.99
C GLY A 94 0.08 -13.51 -23.56
N GLN A 95 0.60 -13.21 -22.36
CA GLN A 95 0.88 -11.83 -21.98
C GLN A 95 2.00 -11.21 -22.83
N SER A 96 2.04 -9.89 -22.91
CA SER A 96 3.15 -9.15 -23.54
C SER A 96 4.51 -9.51 -22.93
N ASN A 97 5.60 -9.33 -23.67
CA ASN A 97 6.96 -9.62 -23.23
C ASN A 97 7.27 -9.09 -21.82
N PRO A 98 8.03 -9.83 -21.01
CA PRO A 98 8.36 -9.45 -19.65
C PRO A 98 9.16 -8.13 -19.61
N LEU A 99 9.16 -7.49 -18.45
CA LEU A 99 10.00 -6.32 -18.19
C LEU A 99 11.45 -6.73 -17.90
N ALA A 100 11.61 -7.85 -17.20
CA ALA A 100 12.89 -8.43 -16.84
C ALA A 100 12.77 -9.92 -16.58
N HIS A 101 13.89 -10.63 -16.66
CA HIS A 101 13.99 -12.03 -16.31
C HIS A 101 15.31 -12.31 -15.57
N THR A 102 15.33 -13.41 -14.82
CA THR A 102 16.57 -13.97 -14.27
C THR A 102 16.54 -15.48 -14.38
N HIS A 103 17.61 -16.06 -14.89
CA HIS A 103 17.81 -17.50 -15.04
C HIS A 103 19.05 -17.91 -14.25
N PHE A 104 18.89 -18.84 -13.31
CA PHE A 104 20.01 -19.29 -12.49
C PHE A 104 19.88 -20.75 -12.06
N ARG A 105 21.04 -21.34 -11.77
CA ARG A 105 21.17 -22.62 -11.06
C ARG A 105 21.62 -22.34 -9.63
N ALA A 106 21.00 -23.01 -8.67
CA ALA A 106 21.36 -22.99 -7.27
C ALA A 106 21.95 -24.35 -6.88
N GLU A 107 23.15 -24.34 -6.31
CA GLU A 107 23.89 -25.53 -5.85
C GLU A 107 24.02 -25.51 -4.31
N GLY A 108 24.35 -26.64 -3.69
CA GLY A 108 24.48 -26.82 -2.24
C GLY A 108 23.45 -27.80 -1.67
N ASP A 109 22.93 -27.53 -0.46
CA ASP A 109 22.00 -28.43 0.25
C ASP A 109 20.73 -28.80 -0.55
N VAL A 110 20.29 -27.88 -1.40
CA VAL A 110 19.23 -28.11 -2.38
C VAL A 110 19.68 -27.61 -3.73
N GLU A 111 19.71 -28.53 -4.69
CA GLU A 111 19.99 -28.26 -6.09
C GLU A 111 18.69 -28.02 -6.86
N PHE A 112 18.63 -26.89 -7.57
CA PHE A 112 17.54 -26.56 -8.46
C PHE A 112 17.94 -25.53 -9.52
N LYS A 113 17.15 -25.45 -10.58
CA LYS A 113 17.22 -24.44 -11.65
C LYS A 113 15.94 -23.63 -11.61
N ALA A 114 16.04 -22.33 -11.86
CA ALA A 114 14.86 -21.46 -11.83
C ALA A 114 14.97 -20.36 -12.89
N ILE A 115 13.80 -20.00 -13.43
CA ILE A 115 13.62 -18.80 -14.24
C ILE A 115 12.50 -18.00 -13.59
N LEU A 116 12.76 -16.73 -13.30
CA LEU A 116 11.79 -15.78 -12.77
C LEU A 116 11.65 -14.61 -13.73
N TYR A 117 10.42 -14.11 -13.86
CA TYR A 117 10.05 -13.01 -14.73
C TYR A 117 9.31 -11.94 -13.95
N VAL A 118 9.55 -10.68 -14.33
CA VAL A 118 8.76 -9.53 -13.93
C VAL A 118 7.79 -9.21 -15.08
N PRO A 119 6.47 -9.39 -14.93
CA PRO A 119 5.51 -8.95 -15.93
C PRO A 119 5.51 -7.42 -16.06
N ARG A 120 5.05 -6.87 -17.18
CA ARG A 120 4.96 -5.41 -17.39
C ARG A 120 3.86 -4.75 -16.55
N THR A 121 2.78 -5.47 -16.32
CA THR A 121 1.60 -4.98 -15.60
C THR A 121 1.29 -5.90 -14.44
N PRO A 122 0.86 -5.36 -13.29
CA PRO A 122 0.41 -6.18 -12.19
C PRO A 122 -0.89 -6.90 -12.58
N PRO A 123 -1.11 -8.11 -12.08
CA PRO A 123 -2.39 -8.78 -12.22
C PRO A 123 -3.52 -7.96 -11.57
N PRO A 124 -4.74 -7.90 -12.14
CA PRO A 124 -5.82 -7.02 -11.66
C PRO A 124 -6.23 -7.26 -10.20
N ASP A 125 -6.14 -8.50 -9.76
CA ASP A 125 -6.52 -9.01 -8.44
C ASP A 125 -5.40 -8.95 -7.38
N MET A 126 -4.21 -8.44 -7.74
CA MET A 126 -2.99 -8.51 -6.91
C MET A 126 -3.16 -8.01 -5.48
N TYR A 127 -3.94 -6.94 -5.28
CA TYR A 127 -4.10 -6.31 -3.96
C TYR A 127 -5.47 -6.56 -3.32
N GLN A 128 -6.46 -7.07 -4.07
CA GLN A 128 -7.78 -7.40 -3.51
C GLN A 128 -7.69 -8.67 -2.66
N ASP A 129 -7.00 -9.68 -3.18
CA ASP A 129 -6.83 -10.99 -2.55
C ASP A 129 -5.40 -11.18 -2.01
N TYR A 130 -4.80 -10.12 -1.46
CA TYR A 130 -3.36 -10.11 -1.11
C TYR A 130 -2.92 -11.32 -0.27
N TYR A 131 -3.71 -11.70 0.74
CA TYR A 131 -3.38 -12.80 1.65
C TYR A 131 -3.70 -14.19 1.07
N SER A 132 -4.73 -14.30 0.24
CA SER A 132 -5.18 -15.56 -0.37
C SER A 132 -4.51 -15.85 -1.72
N ARG A 133 -3.87 -14.85 -2.34
CA ARG A 133 -3.22 -14.97 -3.64
C ARG A 133 -2.07 -15.96 -3.60
N LYS A 134 -2.00 -16.78 -4.65
CA LYS A 134 -0.91 -17.73 -4.89
C LYS A 134 0.08 -17.14 -5.89
N PRO A 135 1.39 -17.28 -5.67
CA PRO A 135 2.39 -16.89 -6.67
C PRO A 135 2.20 -17.68 -7.96
N SER A 136 2.43 -17.06 -9.12
CA SER A 136 2.36 -17.74 -10.42
C SER A 136 3.67 -18.49 -10.73
N LEU A 137 4.05 -19.41 -9.84
CA LEU A 137 5.30 -20.15 -9.91
C LEU A 137 5.01 -21.66 -10.06
N LYS A 138 5.43 -22.24 -11.19
CA LYS A 138 5.30 -23.69 -11.43
C LYS A 138 6.46 -24.45 -10.81
N LEU A 139 6.17 -25.45 -9.97
CA LEU A 139 7.19 -26.32 -9.40
C LEU A 139 7.30 -27.64 -10.18
N TYR A 140 8.52 -27.95 -10.58
CA TYR A 140 8.93 -29.20 -11.19
C TYR A 140 9.94 -29.91 -10.28
N VAL A 141 9.91 -31.23 -10.30
CA VAL A 141 10.95 -32.07 -9.71
C VAL A 141 11.40 -33.06 -10.76
N ARG A 142 12.68 -32.99 -11.13
CA ARG A 142 13.28 -33.80 -12.20
C ARG A 142 12.46 -33.72 -13.49
N ARG A 143 12.04 -32.49 -13.87
CA ARG A 143 11.23 -32.17 -15.07
C ARG A 143 9.78 -32.67 -15.03
N VAL A 144 9.32 -33.23 -13.92
CA VAL A 144 7.92 -33.62 -13.74
C VAL A 144 7.20 -32.49 -13.03
N PHE A 145 6.09 -32.02 -13.61
CA PHE A 145 5.24 -31.01 -13.00
C PHE A 145 4.64 -31.57 -11.71
N ILE A 146 4.76 -30.82 -10.62
CA ILE A 146 4.23 -31.20 -9.30
C ILE A 146 3.00 -30.36 -8.99
N SER A 147 3.16 -29.04 -8.91
CA SER A 147 2.03 -28.12 -8.71
C SER A 147 2.44 -26.68 -8.98
N ASP A 148 1.45 -25.84 -9.28
CA ASP A 148 1.52 -24.40 -9.51
C ASP A 148 0.82 -23.60 -8.39
N THR A 149 0.42 -24.27 -7.30
CA THR A 149 -0.35 -23.67 -6.19
C THR A 149 0.45 -23.49 -4.91
N PHE A 150 1.77 -23.64 -4.96
CA PHE A 150 2.62 -23.57 -3.77
C PHE A 150 2.81 -22.13 -3.28
N GLU A 151 2.20 -21.83 -2.14
CA GLU A 151 2.27 -20.51 -1.50
C GLU A 151 3.62 -20.24 -0.80
N ASP A 152 4.37 -21.28 -0.47
CA ASP A 152 5.58 -21.15 0.36
C ASP A 152 6.86 -20.81 -0.40
N LEU A 153 6.83 -20.83 -1.75
CA LEU A 153 8.05 -20.62 -2.56
C LEU A 153 8.46 -19.15 -2.68
N LEU A 154 7.50 -18.23 -2.59
CA LEU A 154 7.74 -16.79 -2.63
C LEU A 154 6.90 -16.10 -1.55
N PRO A 155 7.41 -15.04 -0.90
CA PRO A 155 6.59 -14.22 -0.02
C PRO A 155 5.49 -13.50 -0.82
N LYS A 156 4.39 -13.14 -0.14
CA LYS A 156 3.17 -12.60 -0.79
C LYS A 156 3.45 -11.31 -1.56
N TRP A 157 4.34 -10.45 -1.07
CA TRP A 157 4.77 -9.24 -1.78
C TRP A 157 5.56 -9.50 -3.08
N LEU A 158 6.05 -10.71 -3.33
CA LEU A 158 6.65 -11.14 -4.62
C LEU A 158 5.71 -12.00 -5.47
N SER A 159 4.43 -12.12 -5.11
CA SER A 159 3.45 -12.97 -5.81
C SER A 159 3.15 -12.53 -7.25
N PHE A 160 3.60 -11.34 -7.66
CA PHE A 160 3.52 -10.88 -9.04
C PHE A 160 4.54 -11.53 -9.97
N LEU A 161 5.59 -12.15 -9.42
CA LEU A 161 6.58 -12.85 -10.23
C LEU A 161 5.95 -14.08 -10.87
N VAL A 162 6.27 -14.27 -12.14
CA VAL A 162 5.89 -15.46 -12.91
C VAL A 162 7.14 -16.27 -13.15
N GLY A 163 7.07 -17.59 -13.04
CA GLY A 163 8.26 -18.40 -13.29
C GLY A 163 8.08 -19.87 -13.04
N LEU A 164 9.21 -20.54 -12.98
CA LEU A 164 9.27 -21.94 -12.59
C LEU A 164 10.52 -22.25 -11.79
N VAL A 165 10.44 -23.37 -11.07
CA VAL A 165 11.55 -23.97 -10.33
C VAL A 165 11.58 -25.45 -10.67
N ASP A 166 12.73 -25.99 -11.06
CA ASP A 166 12.94 -27.43 -11.26
C ASP A 166 14.03 -27.91 -10.31
N SER A 167 13.64 -28.74 -9.34
CA SER A 167 14.58 -29.31 -8.37
C SER A 167 14.99 -30.73 -8.72
N ASP A 168 16.30 -31.01 -8.58
CA ASP A 168 16.87 -32.32 -8.85
C ASP A 168 16.84 -33.26 -7.63
N SER A 169 16.75 -32.67 -6.43
CA SER A 169 17.06 -33.30 -5.13
C SER A 169 15.88 -33.36 -4.15
N MET A 170 14.69 -32.84 -4.50
CA MET A 170 13.55 -32.88 -3.58
C MET A 170 12.91 -34.28 -3.48
N PRO A 171 12.64 -34.78 -2.26
CA PRO A 171 11.92 -36.03 -2.06
C PRO A 171 10.46 -35.85 -2.45
N LEU A 172 9.99 -36.65 -3.42
CA LEU A 172 8.58 -36.69 -3.79
C LEU A 172 7.81 -37.59 -2.84
N ASN A 173 6.63 -37.14 -2.40
CA ASN A 173 5.69 -38.00 -1.70
C ASN A 173 5.13 -39.06 -2.66
N VAL A 174 4.58 -40.15 -2.12
CA VAL A 174 4.05 -41.30 -2.88
C VAL A 174 2.95 -40.88 -3.85
N SER A 175 2.11 -39.90 -3.49
CA SER A 175 1.07 -39.36 -4.38
C SER A 175 1.60 -38.42 -5.47
N ARG A 176 2.86 -37.95 -5.37
CA ARG A 176 3.47 -36.94 -6.26
C ARG A 176 2.72 -35.60 -6.40
N GLU A 177 1.62 -35.41 -5.67
CA GLU A 177 0.77 -34.22 -5.74
C GLU A 177 0.98 -33.26 -4.56
N MET A 178 1.33 -33.78 -3.38
CA MET A 178 1.60 -32.96 -2.19
C MET A 178 3.02 -33.21 -1.69
N LEU A 179 3.89 -32.22 -1.84
CA LEU A 179 5.18 -32.18 -1.14
C LEU A 179 4.92 -32.06 0.36
N GLN A 180 5.47 -32.99 1.14
CA GLN A 180 5.55 -32.81 2.60
C GLN A 180 6.41 -31.57 2.87
N LEU A 181 6.06 -30.79 3.91
CA LEU A 181 6.76 -29.56 4.34
C LEU A 181 8.25 -29.84 4.64
N HIS A 182 9.06 -29.84 3.59
CA HIS A 182 10.48 -30.15 3.65
C HIS A 182 11.27 -28.88 3.88
N GLU A 183 12.31 -28.96 4.72
CA GLU A 183 13.18 -27.83 5.05
C GLU A 183 13.83 -27.21 3.80
N GLY A 184 14.05 -28.03 2.76
CA GLY A 184 14.54 -27.59 1.45
C GLY A 184 13.69 -26.49 0.77
N LEU A 185 12.38 -26.45 1.01
CA LEU A 185 11.53 -25.38 0.46
C LEU A 185 11.89 -24.01 1.04
N LYS A 186 12.29 -23.94 2.32
CA LYS A 186 12.76 -22.70 2.94
C LYS A 186 14.06 -22.21 2.31
N VAL A 187 14.96 -23.13 1.97
CA VAL A 187 16.22 -22.83 1.27
C VAL A 187 15.95 -22.32 -0.14
N ILE A 188 15.05 -22.98 -0.88
CA ILE A 188 14.59 -22.54 -2.21
C ILE A 188 14.00 -21.13 -2.11
N LYS A 189 13.04 -20.89 -1.21
CA LYS A 189 12.42 -19.57 -0.98
C LYS A 189 13.47 -18.48 -0.75
N LYS A 190 14.41 -18.71 0.17
CA LYS A 190 15.47 -17.73 0.50
C LYS A 190 16.35 -17.41 -0.72
N LYS A 191 16.71 -18.42 -1.52
CA LYS A 191 17.50 -18.23 -2.75
C LYS A 191 16.68 -17.50 -3.84
N LEU A 192 15.40 -17.84 -4.03
CA LEU A 192 14.50 -17.15 -4.97
C LEU A 192 14.33 -15.68 -4.61
N VAL A 193 14.01 -15.36 -3.34
CA VAL A 193 13.87 -13.97 -2.87
C VAL A 193 15.15 -13.19 -3.10
N ARG A 194 16.32 -13.78 -2.81
CA ARG A 194 17.60 -13.12 -3.03
C ARG A 194 17.83 -12.79 -4.51
N LYS A 195 17.55 -13.73 -5.41
CA LYS A 195 17.71 -13.55 -6.87
C LYS A 195 16.68 -12.61 -7.47
N ALA A 196 15.45 -12.62 -6.97
CA ALA A 196 14.42 -11.65 -7.34
C ALA A 196 14.85 -10.22 -6.98
N LEU A 197 15.37 -10.01 -5.76
CA LEU A 197 15.91 -8.72 -5.35
C LEU A 197 17.13 -8.29 -6.17
N ASP A 198 18.03 -9.22 -6.51
CA ASP A 198 19.17 -8.95 -7.39
C ASP A 198 18.71 -8.51 -8.80
N MET A 199 17.68 -9.16 -9.35
CA MET A 199 17.09 -8.79 -10.63
C MET A 199 16.47 -7.38 -10.59
N ILE A 200 15.69 -7.06 -9.56
CA ILE A 200 15.10 -5.72 -9.39
C ILE A 200 16.19 -4.67 -9.17
N ARG A 201 17.25 -4.99 -8.42
CA ARG A 201 18.39 -4.10 -8.22
C ARG A 201 19.12 -3.85 -9.54
N ARG A 202 19.33 -4.88 -10.36
CA ARG A 202 19.93 -4.74 -11.68
C ARG A 202 19.11 -3.78 -12.56
N LEU A 203 17.78 -3.89 -12.57
CA LEU A 203 16.95 -2.92 -13.29
C LEU A 203 17.20 -1.48 -12.84
N SER A 204 17.34 -1.26 -11.53
CA SER A 204 17.66 0.06 -10.96
C SER A 204 19.08 0.53 -11.31
N ASP A 205 20.05 -0.37 -11.42
CA ASP A 205 21.44 -0.04 -11.72
C ASP A 205 21.61 0.25 -13.22
N ASP A 206 20.96 -0.53 -14.08
CA ASP A 206 20.91 -0.34 -15.53
C ASP A 206 20.24 1.01 -15.89
N GLU A 207 19.14 1.35 -15.20
CA GLU A 207 18.47 2.66 -15.36
C GLU A 207 19.41 3.82 -15.03
N ARG A 208 20.05 3.81 -13.86
CA ARG A 208 20.97 4.88 -13.45
C ARG A 208 22.17 5.02 -14.38
N SER A 209 22.73 3.89 -14.81
CA SER A 209 23.84 3.88 -15.76
C SER A 209 23.41 4.48 -17.10
N ALA A 210 22.21 4.14 -17.58
CA ALA A 210 21.65 4.67 -18.81
C ALA A 210 21.34 6.17 -18.73
N VAL A 211 20.79 6.66 -17.61
CA VAL A 211 20.59 8.10 -17.37
C VAL A 211 21.92 8.85 -17.49
N LYS A 212 22.95 8.38 -16.79
CA LYS A 212 24.27 9.02 -16.79
C LYS A 212 24.89 9.05 -18.20
N GLU A 213 24.86 7.94 -18.92
CA GLU A 213 25.41 7.87 -20.29
C GLU A 213 24.62 8.76 -21.25
N LEU A 214 23.28 8.83 -21.12
CA LEU A 214 22.45 9.75 -21.92
C LEU A 214 22.73 11.22 -21.62
N GLU A 215 22.96 11.58 -20.35
CA GLU A 215 23.37 12.93 -19.95
C GLU A 215 24.75 13.31 -20.53
N GLU A 216 25.71 12.38 -20.50
CA GLU A 216 27.05 12.58 -21.09
C GLU A 216 27.01 12.69 -22.63
N LEU A 217 26.13 11.93 -23.29
CA LEU A 217 25.92 12.01 -24.75
C LEU A 217 25.22 13.30 -25.20
N GLY A 218 24.49 13.98 -24.30
CA GLY A 218 23.73 15.18 -24.63
C GLY A 218 22.59 14.95 -25.64
N PRO A 219 21.98 16.03 -26.17
CA PRO A 219 20.91 15.93 -27.15
C PRO A 219 21.37 15.29 -28.46
N ALA A 220 20.47 14.56 -29.13
CA ALA A 220 20.77 13.92 -30.40
C ALA A 220 21.12 14.97 -31.47
N PRO A 221 22.26 14.84 -32.17
CA PRO A 221 22.60 15.70 -33.30
C PRO A 221 21.67 15.42 -34.50
N GLU A 222 21.47 16.40 -35.38
CA GLU A 222 20.59 16.26 -36.56
C GLU A 222 21.08 15.16 -37.52
N ASP A 223 22.39 14.94 -37.60
CA ASP A 223 23.04 13.90 -38.41
C ASP A 223 23.61 12.76 -37.54
N GLU A 224 22.80 12.20 -36.63
CA GLU A 224 23.21 11.05 -35.80
C GLU A 224 23.34 9.78 -36.67
N GLY A 225 24.54 9.17 -36.68
CA GLY A 225 24.77 7.92 -37.41
C GLY A 225 23.99 6.74 -36.82
N GLU A 226 23.65 5.75 -37.65
CA GLU A 226 22.80 4.60 -37.28
C GLU A 226 23.26 3.86 -36.02
N ALA A 227 24.57 3.67 -35.84
CA ALA A 227 25.12 3.02 -34.65
C ALA A 227 24.93 3.84 -33.37
N ALA A 228 25.05 5.17 -33.46
CA ALA A 228 24.82 6.07 -32.32
C ALA A 228 23.33 6.15 -31.96
N ALA A 229 22.47 6.22 -32.97
CA ALA A 229 21.02 6.17 -32.79
C ALA A 229 20.57 4.84 -32.15
N ALA A 230 21.13 3.71 -32.59
CA ALA A 230 20.85 2.40 -32.00
C ALA A 230 21.29 2.31 -30.53
N ARG A 231 22.50 2.81 -30.19
CA ARG A 231 22.98 2.87 -28.80
C ARG A 231 22.09 3.76 -27.94
N ARG A 232 21.70 4.94 -28.44
CA ARG A 232 20.79 5.85 -27.74
C ARG A 232 19.41 5.21 -27.51
N ALA A 233 18.89 4.46 -28.48
CA ALA A 233 17.63 3.73 -28.34
C ALA A 233 17.72 2.64 -27.26
N GLU A 234 18.83 1.88 -27.22
CA GLU A 234 19.11 0.88 -26.18
C GLU A 234 19.15 1.52 -24.78
N LEU A 235 19.89 2.62 -24.62
CA LEU A 235 19.98 3.36 -23.37
C LEU A 235 18.63 3.93 -22.93
N THR A 236 17.85 4.48 -23.87
CA THR A 236 16.51 4.99 -23.60
C THR A 236 15.59 3.86 -23.11
N ALA A 237 15.65 2.69 -23.75
CA ALA A 237 14.90 1.52 -23.32
C ALA A 237 15.34 1.04 -21.93
N ALA A 238 16.64 1.05 -21.60
CA ALA A 238 17.15 0.71 -20.28
C ALA A 238 16.71 1.70 -19.19
N ARG A 239 16.80 3.00 -19.47
CA ARG A 239 16.32 4.10 -18.60
C ARG A 239 14.86 3.90 -18.22
N ASP A 240 14.02 3.51 -19.17
CA ASP A 240 12.56 3.46 -18.97
C ASP A 240 12.07 2.19 -18.25
N LYS A 241 12.90 1.14 -18.16
CA LYS A 241 12.52 -0.14 -17.53
C LYS A 241 12.23 0.01 -16.03
N TYR A 242 13.10 0.67 -15.27
CA TYR A 242 12.90 0.78 -13.82
C TYR A 242 11.72 1.70 -13.43
N PRO A 243 11.52 2.87 -14.06
CA PRO A 243 10.32 3.68 -13.83
C PRO A 243 9.03 2.92 -14.16
N ALA A 244 9.03 2.12 -15.23
CA ALA A 244 7.91 1.25 -15.55
C ALA A 244 7.67 0.18 -14.46
N PHE A 245 8.74 -0.46 -13.97
CA PHE A 245 8.68 -1.38 -12.84
C PHE A 245 8.10 -0.70 -11.59
N TRP A 246 8.64 0.46 -11.22
CA TRP A 246 8.25 1.20 -10.02
C TRP A 246 6.78 1.60 -10.10
N LYS A 247 6.35 2.17 -11.23
CA LYS A 247 4.94 2.54 -11.47
C LYS A 247 4.00 1.35 -11.27
N ALA A 248 4.37 0.16 -11.75
CA ALA A 248 3.56 -1.04 -11.66
C ALA A 248 3.60 -1.72 -10.27
N PHE A 249 4.76 -1.76 -9.62
CA PHE A 249 5.03 -2.64 -8.47
C PHE A 249 5.55 -1.95 -7.21
N HIS A 250 5.58 -0.61 -7.13
CA HIS A 250 6.01 0.10 -5.93
C HIS A 250 5.30 -0.37 -4.65
N LYS A 251 3.99 -0.62 -4.70
CA LYS A 251 3.22 -1.13 -3.55
C LYS A 251 3.74 -2.49 -3.08
N ALA A 252 4.09 -3.38 -4.00
CA ALA A 252 4.66 -4.67 -3.70
C ALA A 252 6.02 -4.53 -3.00
N VAL A 253 6.89 -3.63 -3.48
CA VAL A 253 8.18 -3.34 -2.83
C VAL A 253 7.97 -2.74 -1.44
N LYS A 254 7.07 -1.76 -1.29
CA LYS A 254 6.72 -1.16 0.01
C LYS A 254 6.15 -2.18 1.00
N MET A 255 5.30 -3.11 0.55
CA MET A 255 4.82 -4.24 1.37
C MET A 255 5.97 -5.12 1.83
N GLY A 256 6.92 -5.45 0.96
CA GLY A 256 8.10 -6.22 1.37
C GLY A 256 8.99 -5.48 2.38
N VAL A 257 9.08 -4.14 2.32
CA VAL A 257 9.77 -3.35 3.36
C VAL A 257 9.11 -3.52 4.74
N ILE A 258 7.78 -3.56 4.77
CA ILE A 258 6.97 -3.76 5.98
C ILE A 258 7.17 -5.19 6.52
N GLU A 259 6.97 -6.19 5.67
CA GLU A 259 6.93 -7.61 6.07
C GLU A 259 8.31 -8.25 6.28
N GLU A 260 9.31 -7.94 5.43
CA GLU A 260 10.59 -8.65 5.37
C GLU A 260 11.75 -7.88 6.04
N LYS A 261 11.81 -7.93 7.38
CA LYS A 261 12.89 -7.31 8.16
C LYS A 261 14.30 -7.76 7.69
N ALA A 262 14.46 -9.02 7.31
CA ALA A 262 15.75 -9.59 6.91
C ALA A 262 16.30 -8.99 5.59
N HIS A 263 15.42 -8.54 4.70
CA HIS A 263 15.79 -8.01 3.39
C HIS A 263 15.62 -6.50 3.25
N ARG A 264 15.02 -5.83 4.24
CA ARG A 264 14.77 -4.38 4.26
C ARG A 264 15.95 -3.53 3.80
N LYS A 265 17.17 -3.78 4.31
CA LYS A 265 18.38 -3.02 3.91
C LYS A 265 18.68 -3.09 2.40
N ARG A 266 18.34 -4.21 1.73
CA ARG A 266 18.49 -4.38 0.28
C ARG A 266 17.35 -3.77 -0.52
N MET A 267 16.21 -3.53 0.12
CA MET A 267 15.02 -2.97 -0.50
C MET A 267 14.98 -1.43 -0.43
N LEU A 268 15.54 -0.83 0.62
CA LEU A 268 15.58 0.63 0.79
C LEU A 268 16.18 1.37 -0.42
N PRO A 269 17.30 0.91 -1.02
CA PRO A 269 17.88 1.54 -2.21
C PRO A 269 17.03 1.41 -3.49
N LEU A 270 15.98 0.58 -3.46
CA LEU A 270 15.03 0.41 -4.57
C LEU A 270 13.87 1.41 -4.48
N LEU A 271 13.65 2.03 -3.32
CA LEU A 271 12.57 2.98 -3.17
C LEU A 271 12.85 4.24 -4.01
N ARG A 272 11.77 4.82 -4.52
CA ARG A 272 11.78 6.08 -5.26
C ARG A 272 10.73 7.00 -4.69
N PHE A 273 11.08 8.27 -4.56
CA PHE A 273 10.21 9.26 -3.96
C PHE A 273 10.27 10.59 -4.71
N PRO A 274 9.15 11.31 -4.85
CA PRO A 274 9.19 12.72 -5.16
C PRO A 274 9.73 13.50 -3.95
N THR A 275 10.49 14.56 -4.19
CA THR A 275 11.00 15.44 -3.14
C THR A 275 10.76 16.90 -3.50
N SER A 276 10.96 17.80 -2.54
CA SER A 276 10.90 19.25 -2.77
C SER A 276 11.92 19.75 -3.80
N SER A 277 13.00 19.00 -4.04
CA SER A 277 14.08 19.38 -4.96
C SER A 277 14.04 18.61 -6.29
N SER A 278 13.18 17.59 -6.41
CA SER A 278 13.16 16.71 -7.59
C SER A 278 12.32 17.25 -8.76
N ASN A 279 11.71 18.44 -8.62
CA ASN A 279 10.81 19.04 -9.61
C ASN A 279 9.73 18.07 -10.12
N GLY A 280 9.31 17.17 -9.24
CA GLY A 280 8.29 16.19 -9.49
C GLY A 280 8.72 14.90 -10.17
N SER A 281 10.01 14.74 -10.49
CA SER A 281 10.62 13.44 -10.79
C SER A 281 10.80 12.61 -9.52
N ASP A 282 10.92 11.30 -9.69
CA ASP A 282 11.22 10.35 -8.63
C ASP A 282 12.74 10.28 -8.42
N THR A 283 13.21 10.38 -7.17
CA THR A 283 14.64 10.31 -6.80
C THR A 283 14.89 9.18 -5.80
N THR A 284 16.14 8.73 -5.70
CA THR A 284 16.58 7.72 -4.72
C THR A 284 16.94 8.33 -3.38
N LEU A 285 17.00 7.50 -2.33
CA LEU A 285 17.56 7.93 -1.05
C LEU A 285 19.05 8.26 -1.17
N ASP A 286 19.81 7.52 -1.98
CA ASP A 286 21.24 7.81 -2.23
C ASP A 286 21.43 9.21 -2.82
N GLU A 287 20.59 9.58 -3.79
CA GLU A 287 20.57 10.91 -4.40
C GLU A 287 20.14 12.00 -3.42
N TYR A 288 19.18 11.72 -2.53
CA TYR A 288 18.83 12.63 -1.44
C TYR A 288 20.02 12.88 -0.52
N LEU A 289 20.71 11.81 -0.09
CA LEU A 289 21.90 11.91 0.78
C LEU A 289 23.01 12.74 0.11
N ALA A 290 23.22 12.58 -1.20
CA ALA A 290 24.20 13.36 -1.95
C ALA A 290 23.88 14.86 -2.00
N ARG A 291 22.61 15.25 -1.83
CA ARG A 291 22.14 16.64 -1.79
C ARG A 291 21.90 17.17 -0.38
N MET A 292 22.19 16.38 0.65
CA MET A 292 22.02 16.82 2.03
C MET A 292 22.91 18.02 2.34
N LYS A 293 22.36 18.95 3.13
CA LYS A 293 23.11 20.11 3.58
C LYS A 293 24.21 19.73 4.56
N GLU A 294 25.29 20.49 4.55
CA GLU A 294 26.36 20.34 5.55
C GLU A 294 25.79 20.49 6.97
N GLY A 295 26.05 19.51 7.84
CA GLY A 295 25.52 19.45 9.21
C GLY A 295 24.09 18.92 9.34
N GLN A 296 23.40 18.57 8.25
CA GLN A 296 22.12 17.89 8.30
C GLN A 296 22.30 16.44 8.77
N LYS A 297 21.55 16.03 9.81
CA LYS A 297 21.66 14.69 10.42
C LYS A 297 20.53 13.73 10.06
N HIS A 298 19.44 14.26 9.52
CA HIS A 298 18.17 13.54 9.40
C HIS A 298 17.61 13.66 7.98
N ILE A 299 16.91 12.62 7.55
CA ILE A 299 16.12 12.61 6.31
C ILE A 299 14.73 13.12 6.66
N TYR A 300 14.35 14.26 6.10
CA TYR A 300 13.05 14.87 6.36
C TYR A 300 12.00 14.34 5.39
N TYR A 301 10.84 13.94 5.91
CA TYR A 301 9.72 13.46 5.09
C TYR A 301 8.38 13.98 5.59
N HIS A 302 7.41 14.06 4.68
CA HIS A 302 6.01 14.39 4.98
C HIS A 302 5.06 13.43 4.26
N ILE A 303 4.00 13.00 4.96
CA ILE A 303 2.96 12.09 4.45
C ILE A 303 1.63 12.86 4.39
N GLY A 304 0.93 12.76 3.26
CA GLY A 304 -0.39 13.35 3.02
C GLY A 304 -1.25 12.50 2.08
N MET A 305 -2.41 12.98 1.63
CA MET A 305 -3.29 12.22 0.73
C MET A 305 -2.86 12.30 -0.74
N SER A 306 -2.12 13.35 -1.07
CA SER A 306 -1.67 13.65 -2.43
C SER A 306 -0.35 14.40 -2.38
N LYS A 307 0.42 14.32 -3.47
CA LYS A 307 1.68 15.05 -3.59
C LYS A 307 1.44 16.57 -3.50
N GLU A 308 0.37 17.06 -4.11
CA GLU A 308 0.02 18.48 -4.14
C GLU A 308 -0.32 19.03 -2.75
N GLU A 309 -1.00 18.23 -1.91
CA GLU A 309 -1.29 18.58 -0.52
C GLU A 309 -0.01 18.67 0.30
N VAL A 310 0.85 17.65 0.19
CA VAL A 310 2.13 17.57 0.91
C VAL A 310 3.07 18.71 0.53
N GLU A 311 3.13 19.07 -0.75
CA GLU A 311 3.97 20.16 -1.26
C GLU A 311 3.50 21.54 -0.78
N LYS A 312 2.19 21.75 -0.65
CA LYS A 312 1.59 23.02 -0.17
C LYS A 312 1.42 23.07 1.35
N SER A 313 1.83 22.01 2.03
CA SER A 313 1.63 21.82 3.46
C SER A 313 2.37 22.88 4.29
N PRO A 314 1.78 23.37 5.39
CA PRO A 314 2.47 24.24 6.34
C PRO A 314 3.75 23.63 6.92
N PHE A 315 3.86 22.30 6.93
CA PHE A 315 4.99 21.61 7.55
C PHE A 315 6.29 21.67 6.73
N VAL A 316 6.19 21.92 5.41
CA VAL A 316 7.36 21.91 4.51
C VAL A 316 7.89 23.31 4.19
N GLU A 317 7.07 24.35 4.30
CA GLU A 317 7.37 25.73 3.89
C GLU A 317 8.73 26.24 4.40
N THR A 318 8.97 26.19 5.71
CA THR A 318 10.22 26.70 6.30
C THR A 318 11.41 25.83 6.01
N LEU A 319 11.22 24.51 5.90
CA LEU A 319 12.31 23.59 5.55
C LEU A 319 12.81 23.90 4.15
N VAL A 320 11.89 23.98 3.19
CA VAL A 320 12.19 24.31 1.79
C VAL A 320 12.76 25.73 1.68
N ALA A 321 12.21 26.72 2.38
CA ALA A 321 12.74 28.09 2.40
C ALA A 321 14.15 28.17 3.00
N ARG A 322 14.47 27.32 3.98
CA ARG A 322 15.83 27.15 4.52
C ARG A 322 16.69 26.23 3.67
N GLY A 323 16.22 25.77 2.51
CA GLY A 323 16.91 24.91 1.55
C GLY A 323 17.11 23.46 1.99
N TYR A 324 16.36 22.97 2.98
CA TYR A 324 16.33 21.54 3.29
C TYR A 324 15.41 20.81 2.32
N GLU A 325 15.85 19.64 1.85
CA GLU A 325 15.03 18.78 0.99
C GLU A 325 14.07 17.93 1.83
N VAL A 326 12.82 17.83 1.40
CA VAL A 326 11.78 17.00 2.06
C VAL A 326 11.26 15.95 1.10
N VAL A 327 11.20 14.70 1.56
CA VAL A 327 10.61 13.56 0.85
C VAL A 327 9.09 13.61 0.96
N TYR A 328 8.40 13.53 -0.17
CA TYR A 328 6.94 13.57 -0.25
C TYR A 328 6.37 12.16 -0.42
N LEU A 329 5.45 11.81 0.47
CA LEU A 329 4.81 10.49 0.53
C LEU A 329 3.30 10.68 0.47
N SER A 330 2.63 9.94 -0.41
CA SER A 330 1.19 10.10 -0.65
C SER A 330 0.42 8.79 -0.73
N ASP A 331 1.08 7.63 -0.67
CA ASP A 331 0.39 6.35 -0.64
C ASP A 331 0.00 6.03 0.82
N PRO A 332 -1.22 5.56 1.10
CA PRO A 332 -1.59 5.09 2.44
C PRO A 332 -0.61 4.06 3.04
N LEU A 333 0.04 3.27 2.19
CA LEU A 333 1.03 2.28 2.61
C LEU A 333 2.31 2.93 3.15
N ASP A 334 2.62 4.17 2.76
CA ASP A 334 3.80 4.89 3.22
C ASP A 334 3.75 5.13 4.73
N GLU A 335 2.57 5.38 5.31
CA GLU A 335 2.40 5.57 6.75
C GLU A 335 2.82 4.32 7.54
N TYR A 336 2.41 3.14 7.07
CA TYR A 336 2.81 1.86 7.67
C TYR A 336 4.29 1.56 7.40
N MET A 337 4.76 1.79 6.18
CA MET A 337 6.15 1.57 5.79
C MET A 337 7.11 2.38 6.66
N MET A 338 6.86 3.68 6.83
CA MET A 338 7.70 4.56 7.64
C MET A 338 7.73 4.15 9.11
N GLY A 339 6.69 3.48 9.62
CA GLY A 339 6.71 2.89 10.97
C GLY A 339 7.73 1.76 11.16
N HIS A 340 8.22 1.16 10.07
CA HIS A 340 9.25 0.11 10.08
C HIS A 340 10.65 0.61 9.65
N LEU A 341 10.76 1.88 9.26
CA LEU A 341 12.01 2.51 8.84
C LEU A 341 12.54 3.38 9.98
N ASN A 342 13.73 3.06 10.47
CA ASN A 342 14.40 3.84 11.52
C ASN A 342 15.39 4.82 10.90
N GLU A 343 16.36 4.29 10.17
CA GLU A 343 17.48 5.03 9.58
C GLU A 343 17.79 4.52 8.17
N TYR A 344 18.48 5.35 7.39
CA TYR A 344 19.13 4.98 6.14
C TYR A 344 20.53 5.57 6.10
N ASP A 345 21.53 4.72 5.87
CA ASP A 345 22.96 5.10 5.85
C ASP A 345 23.39 6.01 7.02
N GLY A 346 22.97 5.66 8.25
CA GLY A 346 23.28 6.40 9.47
C GLY A 346 22.45 7.68 9.71
N HIS A 347 21.46 7.97 8.88
CA HIS A 347 20.58 9.14 9.01
C HIS A 347 19.17 8.71 9.40
N ASP A 348 18.66 9.22 10.53
CA ASP A 348 17.29 8.92 10.98
C ASP A 348 16.24 9.57 10.08
N PHE A 349 15.11 8.89 9.88
CA PHE A 349 13.94 9.48 9.24
C PHE A 349 13.15 10.33 10.26
N VAL A 350 12.85 11.58 9.89
CA VAL A 350 12.09 12.52 10.73
C VAL A 350 10.85 13.03 9.98
N ASN A 351 9.67 12.79 10.56
CA ASN A 351 8.42 13.31 10.03
C ASN A 351 8.29 14.80 10.38
N VAL A 352 8.20 15.65 9.36
CA VAL A 352 8.09 17.10 9.54
C VAL A 352 6.73 17.53 10.11
N ALA A 353 5.73 16.66 10.07
CA ALA A 353 4.43 16.84 10.72
C ALA A 353 4.40 16.30 12.17
N LYS A 354 5.57 15.97 12.75
CA LYS A 354 5.71 15.61 14.17
C LYS A 354 6.58 16.60 14.96
N ASP A 355 6.34 16.62 16.28
CA ASP A 355 6.89 17.60 17.21
C ASP A 355 8.38 17.40 17.55
N ASP A 356 9.04 16.38 17.02
CA ASP A 356 10.43 16.03 17.26
C ASP A 356 11.43 16.60 16.23
N LEU A 357 10.94 17.30 15.20
CA LEU A 357 11.81 18.04 14.28
C LEU A 357 12.66 19.08 15.05
N ARG A 358 13.97 18.96 14.92
CA ARG A 358 14.95 19.93 15.40
C ARG A 358 15.79 20.41 14.23
N LEU A 359 15.80 21.72 14.02
CA LEU A 359 16.67 22.35 13.03
C LEU A 359 17.98 22.77 13.72
N PRO A 360 19.13 22.69 13.04
CA PRO A 360 20.34 23.36 13.48
C PRO A 360 20.07 24.85 13.68
N GLU A 361 20.44 25.37 14.86
CA GLU A 361 20.24 26.78 15.24
C GLU A 361 21.54 27.34 15.79
N ASP A 362 21.87 28.56 15.37
CA ASP A 362 22.97 29.36 15.87
C ASP A 362 22.73 29.83 17.32
N ALA A 363 23.80 30.19 18.03
CA ALA A 363 23.73 30.55 19.45
C ALA A 363 22.79 31.75 19.72
N ASP A 364 22.80 32.77 18.86
CA ASP A 364 21.98 33.98 19.00
C ASP A 364 20.48 33.69 18.83
N ALA A 365 20.14 32.77 17.91
CA ALA A 365 18.76 32.34 17.67
C ALA A 365 18.16 31.66 18.92
N LYS A 366 18.98 30.86 19.63
CA LYS A 366 18.56 30.19 20.87
C LYS A 366 18.25 31.18 22.00
N GLU A 367 19.02 32.26 22.13
CA GLU A 367 18.77 33.25 23.18
C GLU A 367 17.50 34.07 22.88
N ALA A 368 17.31 34.49 21.63
CA ALA A 368 16.09 35.17 21.20
C ALA A 368 14.85 34.29 21.42
N GLU A 369 14.95 33.00 21.12
CA GLU A 369 13.86 32.04 21.33
C GLU A 369 13.49 31.92 22.81
N LYS A 370 14.47 31.89 23.72
CA LYS A 370 14.22 31.83 25.17
C LYS A 370 13.43 33.05 25.66
N LYS A 371 13.75 34.24 25.16
CA LYS A 371 13.04 35.49 25.50
C LYS A 371 11.58 35.43 25.03
N VAL A 372 11.35 35.03 23.78
CA VAL A 372 10.00 34.90 23.20
C VAL A 372 9.18 33.82 23.93
N LYS A 373 9.80 32.68 24.28
CA LYS A 373 9.13 31.62 25.05
C LYS A 373 8.61 32.12 26.39
N GLU A 374 9.38 32.91 27.13
CA GLU A 374 8.93 33.49 28.40
C GLU A 374 7.84 34.56 28.17
N GLU A 375 7.98 35.40 27.15
CA GLU A 375 7.01 36.45 26.81
C GLU A 375 5.62 35.90 26.45
N PHE A 376 5.56 34.72 25.80
CA PHE A 376 4.31 34.09 25.35
C PHE A 376 3.80 32.98 26.30
N LYS A 377 4.54 32.68 27.37
CA LYS A 377 4.17 31.67 28.39
C LYS A 377 2.76 31.86 28.99
N PRO A 378 2.25 33.09 29.22
CA PRO A 378 0.88 33.27 29.68
C PRO A 378 -0.16 32.80 28.64
N LEU A 379 0.05 33.15 27.37
CA LEU A 379 -0.84 32.75 26.27
C LEU A 379 -0.84 31.24 26.08
N THR A 380 0.34 30.59 26.05
CA THR A 380 0.44 29.14 25.84
C THR A 380 -0.25 28.35 26.96
N ARG A 381 -0.09 28.79 28.22
CA ARG A 381 -0.79 28.18 29.37
C ARG A 381 -2.30 28.39 29.32
N TRP A 382 -2.75 29.58 28.97
CA TRP A 382 -4.18 29.89 28.83
C TRP A 382 -4.81 29.05 27.72
N TRP A 383 -4.19 29.03 26.55
CA TRP A 383 -4.73 28.31 25.39
C TRP A 383 -4.72 26.80 25.61
N LYS A 384 -3.69 26.23 26.26
CA LYS A 384 -3.70 24.82 26.68
C LYS A 384 -4.89 24.50 27.58
N LYS A 385 -5.18 25.34 28.58
CA LYS A 385 -6.34 25.13 29.47
C LYS A 385 -7.67 25.19 28.70
N LEU A 386 -7.79 26.11 27.75
CA LEU A 386 -8.98 26.23 26.91
C LEU A 386 -9.19 24.96 26.06
N LEU A 387 -8.14 24.47 25.40
CA LEU A 387 -8.22 23.35 24.47
C LEU A 387 -8.50 22.01 25.15
N VAL A 388 -7.96 21.78 26.36
CA VAL A 388 -8.22 20.55 27.14
C VAL A 388 -9.73 20.31 27.39
N LEU A 389 -10.55 21.36 27.39
CA LEU A 389 -12.00 21.26 27.61
C LEU A 389 -12.79 20.86 26.34
N GLY A 390 -12.21 21.08 25.15
CA GLY A 390 -12.88 20.84 23.87
C GLY A 390 -12.21 19.75 23.04
N GLN A 391 -10.97 20.00 22.60
CA GLN A 391 -10.18 19.06 21.81
C GLN A 391 -8.79 18.93 22.46
N PRO A 392 -8.48 17.80 23.12
CA PRO A 392 -7.31 17.70 23.98
C PRO A 392 -6.02 17.85 23.17
N VAL A 393 -5.18 18.80 23.60
CA VAL A 393 -3.79 18.93 23.17
C VAL A 393 -2.87 18.66 24.36
N GLU A 394 -1.80 17.92 24.13
CA GLU A 394 -0.79 17.64 25.15
C GLU A 394 0.01 18.91 25.47
N ARG A 395 0.34 19.69 24.44
CA ARG A 395 1.27 20.82 24.56
C ARG A 395 0.89 21.98 23.65
N VAL A 396 1.11 23.20 24.14
CA VAL A 396 1.09 24.43 23.36
C VAL A 396 2.47 25.07 23.47
N ARG A 397 3.14 25.31 22.36
CA ARG A 397 4.50 25.87 22.33
C ARG A 397 4.67 26.90 21.22
N ILE A 398 5.79 27.62 21.27
CA ILE A 398 6.20 28.53 20.21
C ILE A 398 6.82 27.71 19.08
N SER A 399 6.43 28.03 17.85
CA SER A 399 6.98 27.37 16.67
C SER A 399 8.36 27.92 16.33
N GLN A 400 9.24 27.02 15.86
CA GLN A 400 10.49 27.37 15.19
C GLN A 400 10.37 27.28 13.66
N ARG A 401 9.26 26.73 13.16
CA ARG A 401 9.08 26.33 11.76
C ARG A 401 7.97 27.10 11.03
N LEU A 402 7.23 27.98 11.68
CA LEU A 402 6.19 28.79 11.03
C LEU A 402 6.73 30.15 10.62
N THR A 403 6.41 30.55 9.39
CA THR A 403 6.74 31.85 8.79
C THR A 403 5.49 32.70 8.62
N SER A 404 4.60 32.27 7.71
CA SER A 404 3.42 33.02 7.25
C SER A 404 2.16 32.72 8.05
N ARG A 405 2.08 31.54 8.69
CA ARG A 405 0.87 31.01 9.33
C ARG A 405 0.79 31.33 10.82
N PRO A 406 -0.42 31.49 11.40
CA PRO A 406 -0.59 31.82 12.82
C PRO A 406 -0.28 30.65 13.75
N CYS A 407 -0.71 29.45 13.39
CA CYS A 407 -0.51 28.23 14.16
C CYS A 407 -0.44 27.00 13.26
N VAL A 408 0.03 25.89 13.83
CA VAL A 408 -0.07 24.57 13.23
C VAL A 408 -0.33 23.53 14.32
N VAL A 409 -1.13 22.52 14.01
CA VAL A 409 -1.41 21.42 14.93
C VAL A 409 -0.72 20.18 14.42
N MET A 410 0.01 19.50 15.28
CA MET A 410 0.79 18.34 14.88
C MET A 410 0.74 17.23 15.91
N ALA A 411 1.04 16.00 15.51
CA ALA A 411 1.21 14.92 16.47
C ALA A 411 2.52 15.11 17.24
N ASN A 412 2.56 14.66 18.49
CA ASN A 412 3.83 14.44 19.14
C ASN A 412 4.57 13.26 18.47
N LYS A 413 5.83 13.03 18.87
CA LYS A 413 6.66 11.93 18.35
C LYS A 413 5.95 10.57 18.32
N PHE A 414 5.18 10.23 19.34
CA PHE A 414 4.55 8.91 19.52
C PHE A 414 3.10 8.85 19.05
N GLY A 415 2.48 10.00 18.76
CA GLY A 415 1.09 10.12 18.38
C GLY A 415 0.84 9.82 16.91
N TRP A 416 -0.44 9.68 16.58
CA TRP A 416 -0.90 9.53 15.20
C TRP A 416 -0.78 10.84 14.43
N SER A 417 -0.15 10.75 13.26
CA SER A 417 -0.24 11.79 12.24
C SER A 417 -1.69 11.98 11.80
N ALA A 418 -1.99 13.11 11.16
CA ALA A 418 -3.31 13.35 10.57
C ALA A 418 -3.71 12.23 9.58
N GLN A 419 -2.76 11.75 8.77
CA GLN A 419 -3.01 10.63 7.86
C GLN A 419 -3.26 9.31 8.59
N MET A 420 -2.46 8.96 9.60
CA MET A 420 -2.66 7.75 10.38
C MET A 420 -4.02 7.75 11.08
N GLU A 421 -4.45 8.89 11.63
CA GLU A 421 -5.75 9.01 12.27
C GLU A 421 -6.88 8.76 11.27
N ARG A 422 -6.80 9.36 10.07
CA ARG A 422 -7.77 9.15 9.00
C ARG A 422 -7.80 7.71 8.50
N LEU A 423 -6.62 7.10 8.33
CA LEU A 423 -6.48 5.71 7.90
C LEU A 423 -7.09 4.76 8.93
N SER A 424 -6.82 4.99 10.21
CA SER A 424 -7.40 4.24 11.32
C SER A 424 -8.92 4.37 11.38
N MET A 425 -9.49 5.55 11.13
CA MET A 425 -10.94 5.73 11.07
C MET A 425 -11.57 4.99 9.88
N THR A 426 -10.89 4.95 8.74
CA THR A 426 -11.41 4.36 7.49
C THR A 426 -11.32 2.84 7.48
N GLN A 427 -10.26 2.27 8.08
CA GLN A 427 -10.00 0.83 8.14
C GLN A 427 -10.60 0.16 9.39
N ALA A 428 -11.54 0.83 10.08
CA ALA A 428 -12.03 0.48 11.41
C ALA A 428 -12.84 -0.84 11.49
N LEU A 429 -12.14 -1.96 11.37
CA LEU A 429 -12.36 -3.18 12.13
C LEU A 429 -11.23 -3.29 13.17
N GLY A 430 -11.28 -2.50 14.26
CA GLY A 430 -10.45 -2.84 15.45
C GLY A 430 -9.84 -1.73 16.31
N ALA A 431 -9.94 -0.44 15.98
CA ALA A 431 -9.45 0.58 16.92
C ALA A 431 -10.51 0.84 18.02
N ASP A 432 -10.21 0.44 19.26
CA ASP A 432 -11.00 0.82 20.43
C ASP A 432 -11.15 2.36 20.46
N PRO A 433 -12.38 2.90 20.54
CA PRO A 433 -12.63 4.34 20.70
C PRO A 433 -11.78 5.01 21.80
N SER A 434 -11.42 4.26 22.85
CA SER A 434 -10.56 4.73 23.94
C SER A 434 -9.11 4.98 23.49
N GLN A 435 -8.53 4.08 22.69
CA GLN A 435 -7.18 4.23 22.15
C GLN A 435 -7.12 5.39 21.15
N ALA A 436 -8.12 5.49 20.27
CA ALA A 436 -8.20 6.59 19.32
C ALA A 436 -8.28 7.95 20.04
N LYS A 437 -9.05 8.04 21.13
CA LYS A 437 -9.12 9.26 21.96
C LYS A 437 -7.80 9.59 22.64
N TRP A 438 -7.07 8.59 23.15
CA TRP A 438 -5.75 8.81 23.73
C TRP A 438 -4.75 9.32 22.68
N GLN A 439 -4.72 8.71 21.49
CA GLN A 439 -3.86 9.13 20.39
C GLN A 439 -4.15 10.56 19.93
N ARG A 440 -5.42 10.96 19.84
CA ARG A 440 -5.81 12.35 19.54
C ARG A 440 -5.34 13.35 20.60
N GLY A 441 -5.27 12.92 21.87
CA GLY A 441 -4.77 13.74 22.96
C GLY A 441 -3.28 14.05 22.88
N LEU A 442 -2.52 13.33 22.06
CA LEU A 442 -1.08 13.50 21.85
C LEU A 442 -0.73 14.59 20.82
N ARG A 443 -1.64 15.55 20.59
CA ARG A 443 -1.41 16.68 19.68
C ARG A 443 -0.64 17.80 20.37
N THR A 444 0.19 18.49 19.60
CA THR A 444 0.89 19.71 19.97
C THR A 444 0.44 20.86 19.08
N LEU A 445 0.06 21.98 19.67
CA LEU A 445 -0.18 23.24 18.98
C LEU A 445 1.11 24.06 19.00
N GLU A 446 1.65 24.39 17.83
CA GLU A 446 2.71 25.39 17.72
C GLU A 446 2.12 26.73 17.27
N ILE A 447 2.62 27.81 17.88
CA ILE A 447 2.14 29.18 17.66
C ILE A 447 3.27 30.02 17.06
N ASN A 448 2.94 30.81 16.04
CA ASN A 448 3.85 31.77 15.44
C ASN A 448 3.81 33.14 16.18
N PRO A 449 4.88 33.54 16.89
CA PRO A 449 4.89 34.76 17.70
C PRO A 449 4.97 36.06 16.87
N THR A 450 5.34 35.97 15.60
CA THR A 450 5.45 37.14 14.72
C THR A 450 4.12 37.45 14.02
N HIS A 451 3.20 36.48 13.98
CA HIS A 451 1.95 36.61 13.24
C HIS A 451 0.98 37.63 13.89
N PRO A 452 0.38 38.56 13.12
CA PRO A 452 -0.52 39.59 13.66
C PRO A 452 -1.68 39.03 14.49
N LEU A 453 -2.35 37.98 14.01
CA LEU A 453 -3.47 37.34 14.74
C LEU A 453 -3.05 36.80 16.11
N VAL A 454 -1.83 36.27 16.23
CA VAL A 454 -1.34 35.71 17.50
C VAL A 454 -1.01 36.83 18.48
N ARG A 455 -0.40 37.92 18.01
CA ARG A 455 -0.10 39.10 18.83
C ARG A 455 -1.36 39.76 19.35
N GLU A 456 -2.37 39.91 18.49
CA GLU A 456 -3.68 40.42 18.87
C GLU A 456 -4.37 39.51 19.89
N LEU A 457 -4.35 38.18 19.65
CA LEU A 457 -4.91 37.21 20.59
C LEU A 457 -4.22 37.30 21.96
N LYS A 458 -2.90 37.45 22.00
CA LYS A 458 -2.14 37.66 23.23
C LYS A 458 -2.61 38.90 24.00
N ALA A 459 -2.78 40.03 23.30
CA ALA A 459 -3.24 41.28 23.93
C ALA A 459 -4.65 41.13 24.52
N ARG A 460 -5.56 40.48 23.79
CA ARG A 460 -6.94 40.21 24.26
C ARG A 460 -6.99 39.27 25.45
N VAL A 461 -6.18 38.21 25.44
CA VAL A 461 -6.09 37.28 26.58
C VAL A 461 -5.54 37.98 27.82
N ALA A 462 -4.61 38.93 27.66
CA ALA A 462 -4.10 39.73 28.77
C ALA A 462 -5.17 40.69 29.34
N ALA A 463 -6.04 41.24 28.50
CA ALA A 463 -7.08 42.17 28.91
C ALA A 463 -8.34 41.48 29.48
N ALA A 464 -8.82 40.43 28.83
CA ALA A 464 -10.05 39.72 29.17
C ALA A 464 -9.94 38.22 28.82
N PRO A 465 -9.26 37.41 29.67
CA PRO A 465 -9.02 35.99 29.42
C PRO A 465 -10.29 35.14 29.44
N ASP A 466 -11.34 35.60 30.13
CA ASP A 466 -12.58 34.85 30.31
C ASP A 466 -13.72 35.27 29.39
N ALA A 467 -13.51 36.33 28.59
CA ALA A 467 -14.51 36.79 27.62
C ALA A 467 -14.84 35.69 26.60
N ALA A 468 -16.14 35.46 26.39
CA ALA A 468 -16.64 34.47 25.44
C ALA A 468 -16.10 34.72 24.02
N GLU A 469 -16.01 35.98 23.62
CA GLU A 469 -15.48 36.37 22.31
C GLU A 469 -14.00 36.00 22.14
N THR A 470 -13.17 36.21 23.17
CA THR A 470 -11.74 35.82 23.17
C THR A 470 -11.60 34.31 23.03
N LYS A 471 -12.41 33.54 23.76
CA LYS A 471 -12.44 32.06 23.70
C LYS A 471 -12.89 31.59 22.31
N ASN A 472 -13.95 32.17 21.75
CA ASN A 472 -14.47 31.81 20.43
C ASN A 472 -13.46 32.09 19.31
N ARG A 473 -12.79 33.24 19.32
CA ARG A 473 -11.74 33.59 18.34
C ARG A 473 -10.55 32.63 18.43
N ALA A 474 -10.12 32.28 19.63
CA ALA A 474 -9.03 31.32 19.85
C ALA A 474 -9.40 29.90 19.36
N MET A 475 -10.64 29.47 19.58
CA MET A 475 -11.14 28.19 19.08
C MET A 475 -11.22 28.16 17.56
N VAL A 476 -11.80 29.18 16.91
CA VAL A 476 -11.85 29.24 15.44
C VAL A 476 -10.45 29.24 14.83
N LEU A 477 -9.52 29.99 15.42
CA LEU A 477 -8.13 30.00 14.97
C LEU A 477 -7.50 28.60 15.07
N TYR A 478 -7.68 27.92 16.21
CA TYR A 478 -7.20 26.57 16.41
C TYR A 478 -7.81 25.57 15.43
N GLU A 479 -9.14 25.58 15.26
CA GLU A 479 -9.87 24.66 14.39
C GLU A 479 -9.53 24.87 12.91
N THR A 480 -9.30 26.13 12.50
CA THR A 480 -8.80 26.45 11.16
C THR A 480 -7.41 25.86 10.94
N CYS A 481 -6.48 26.07 11.87
CA CYS A 481 -5.13 25.49 11.82
C CYS A 481 -5.16 23.95 11.90
N LEU A 482 -6.12 23.37 12.64
CA LEU A 482 -6.31 21.92 12.78
C LEU A 482 -6.67 21.29 11.44
N MET A 483 -7.66 21.87 10.75
CA MET A 483 -8.06 21.43 9.41
C MET A 483 -6.95 21.58 8.39
N GLU A 484 -6.24 22.71 8.40
CA GLU A 484 -5.09 22.94 7.51
C GLU A 484 -3.97 21.92 7.75
N SER A 485 -3.84 21.43 8.98
CA SER A 485 -2.88 20.37 9.34
C SER A 485 -3.35 18.96 8.98
N GLY A 486 -4.53 18.82 8.33
CA GLY A 486 -5.11 17.56 7.87
C GLY A 486 -5.97 16.81 8.91
N TYR A 487 -6.17 17.38 10.09
CA TYR A 487 -6.99 16.76 11.14
C TYR A 487 -8.47 17.09 10.99
N LEU A 488 -9.33 16.21 11.49
CA LEU A 488 -10.77 16.43 11.50
C LEU A 488 -11.21 17.28 12.70
N VAL A 489 -12.17 18.18 12.45
CA VAL A 489 -12.90 18.90 13.49
C VAL A 489 -13.98 17.97 14.06
N GLU A 490 -13.96 17.75 15.38
CA GLU A 490 -14.92 16.86 16.04
C GLU A 490 -16.30 17.52 16.16
N ASP A 491 -16.33 18.81 16.53
CA ASP A 491 -17.55 19.60 16.68
C ASP A 491 -17.76 20.56 15.50
N VAL A 492 -18.19 20.00 14.38
CA VAL A 492 -18.47 20.76 13.15
C VAL A 492 -19.57 21.82 13.38
N THR A 493 -20.59 21.47 14.18
CA THR A 493 -21.71 22.37 14.47
C THR A 493 -21.24 23.59 15.26
N GLY A 494 -20.49 23.37 16.35
CA GLY A 494 -19.96 24.47 17.15
C GLY A 494 -18.93 25.30 16.40
N PHE A 495 -18.09 24.69 15.55
CA PHE A 495 -17.18 25.44 14.67
C PHE A 495 -17.97 26.37 13.75
N ASN A 496 -19.00 25.85 13.06
CA ASN A 496 -19.86 26.64 12.18
C ASN A 496 -20.57 27.76 12.93
N SER A 497 -21.11 27.50 14.13
CA SER A 497 -21.72 28.53 14.98
C SER A 497 -20.74 29.64 15.34
N ARG A 498 -19.49 29.30 15.69
CA ARG A 498 -18.45 30.29 16.00
C ARG A 498 -18.06 31.11 14.76
N VAL A 499 -17.90 30.48 13.59
CA VAL A 499 -17.57 31.16 12.33
C VAL A 499 -18.68 32.11 11.92
N LEU A 500 -19.93 31.65 11.94
CA LEU A 500 -21.09 32.49 11.62
C LEU A 500 -21.18 33.67 12.58
N HIS A 501 -21.05 33.45 13.89
CA HIS A 501 -21.02 34.53 14.89
C HIS A 501 -19.91 35.57 14.61
N LEU A 502 -18.71 35.15 14.22
CA LEU A 502 -17.63 36.08 13.86
C LEU A 502 -17.95 36.88 12.60
N LEU A 503 -18.57 36.26 11.59
CA LEU A 503 -19.01 36.94 10.38
C LEU A 503 -20.12 37.95 10.69
N GLY A 504 -21.13 37.54 11.47
CA GLY A 504 -22.20 38.41 11.96
C GLY A 504 -21.63 39.63 12.68
N ALA A 505 -20.75 39.42 13.67
CA ALA A 505 -20.10 40.50 14.40
C ALA A 505 -19.28 41.42 13.48
N SER A 506 -18.62 40.90 12.45
CA SER A 506 -17.88 41.71 11.47
C SER A 506 -18.78 42.58 10.59
N LEU A 507 -20.02 42.15 10.38
CA LEU A 507 -21.06 42.87 9.66
C LEU A 507 -21.93 43.75 10.57
N GLY A 508 -21.66 43.77 11.88
CA GLY A 508 -22.44 44.51 12.87
C GLY A 508 -23.80 43.87 13.21
N LEU A 509 -23.96 42.57 12.95
CA LEU A 509 -25.15 41.79 13.29
C LEU A 509 -24.97 41.17 14.69
N GLU A 510 -25.81 41.58 15.64
CA GLU A 510 -25.79 41.05 17.02
C GLU A 510 -26.51 39.68 17.13
N ASP A 511 -27.49 39.42 16.26
CA ASP A 511 -28.21 38.16 16.15
C ASP A 511 -28.33 37.70 14.70
N LEU A 512 -27.97 36.45 14.45
CA LEU A 512 -28.11 35.79 13.13
C LEU A 512 -29.40 34.98 13.02
N VAL A 513 -30.23 35.01 14.05
CA VAL A 513 -31.54 34.38 14.10
C VAL A 513 -32.58 35.48 13.93
N GLU A 514 -33.25 35.53 12.79
CA GLU A 514 -34.45 36.35 12.67
C GLU A 514 -35.49 35.84 13.68
N PRO A 515 -36.15 36.71 14.47
CA PRO A 515 -37.28 36.29 15.26
C PRO A 515 -38.33 35.74 14.28
N THR A 516 -38.61 34.44 14.36
CA THR A 516 -39.70 33.84 13.59
C THR A 516 -40.95 34.69 13.79
N PRO A 517 -41.57 35.22 12.72
CA PRO A 517 -42.83 35.92 12.88
C PRO A 517 -43.82 34.98 13.60
N PRO A 518 -44.64 35.47 14.54
CA PRO A 518 -45.63 34.64 15.19
C PRO A 518 -46.47 33.98 14.09
N LYS A 519 -46.59 32.65 14.12
CA LYS A 519 -47.37 31.88 13.13
C LYS A 519 -48.69 32.61 12.87
N SER A 520 -48.79 33.26 11.71
CA SER A 520 -50.03 33.91 11.30
C SER A 520 -51.05 32.79 11.12
N LYS A 521 -52.20 32.94 11.78
CA LYS A 521 -53.38 32.10 11.56
C LYS A 521 -53.90 32.33 10.13
N LEU A 522 -53.28 31.70 9.15
CA LEU A 522 -53.76 31.61 7.77
C LEU A 522 -53.16 30.35 7.16
N ASP A 523 -53.87 29.25 7.35
CA ASP A 523 -54.38 28.39 6.28
C ASP A 523 -54.91 27.11 6.92
N GLU A 524 -56.10 27.22 7.53
CA GLU A 524 -57.00 26.05 7.59
C GLU A 524 -57.64 25.94 6.20
N PRO A 525 -57.45 24.84 5.46
CA PRO A 525 -58.14 24.67 4.20
C PRO A 525 -59.64 24.56 4.49
N LYS A 526 -60.41 25.48 3.91
CA LYS A 526 -61.87 25.37 3.81
C LYS A 526 -62.21 24.06 3.09
N ALA A 527 -63.02 23.24 3.74
CA ALA A 527 -63.68 22.12 3.10
C ALA A 527 -64.67 22.66 2.05
N GLU A 528 -64.31 22.55 0.78
CA GLU A 528 -65.28 22.60 -0.32
C GLU A 528 -65.89 21.19 -0.45
N LYS A 529 -67.22 21.15 -0.36
CA LYS A 529 -68.02 20.00 -0.74
C LYS A 529 -68.08 20.00 -2.27
N GLU A 530 -67.60 18.92 -2.89
CA GLU A 530 -68.03 18.54 -4.24
C GLU A 530 -68.71 17.18 -4.17
N GLU A 531 -69.81 17.08 -4.93
CA GLU A 531 -70.77 16.00 -4.99
C GLU A 531 -70.22 14.77 -5.74
N GLU A 532 -70.87 13.63 -5.51
CA GLU A 532 -70.62 12.31 -6.11
C GLU A 532 -70.70 12.32 -7.65
N ASP A 533 -69.85 11.54 -8.33
CA ASP A 533 -70.29 10.35 -9.09
C ASP A 533 -69.13 9.61 -9.80
N ASP A 534 -69.19 8.27 -9.65
CA ASP A 534 -68.83 7.18 -10.57
C ASP A 534 -67.37 6.87 -11.04
N ASP A 535 -66.92 5.70 -10.55
CA ASP A 535 -66.52 4.50 -11.32
C ASP A 535 -65.04 4.21 -11.70
N ASP A 536 -64.68 2.95 -11.39
CA ASP A 536 -63.65 2.02 -11.89
C ASP A 536 -62.11 2.29 -11.84
N GLY A 537 -61.39 1.30 -11.26
CA GLY A 537 -60.09 0.79 -11.76
C GLY A 537 -58.78 1.16 -11.00
N GLU A 538 -58.04 0.14 -10.53
CA GLU A 538 -56.69 0.13 -9.88
C GLU A 538 -55.54 0.85 -10.65
N PRO A 539 -54.26 1.05 -10.15
CA PRO A 539 -53.55 0.44 -9.00
C PRO A 539 -52.63 1.36 -8.14
N LYS A 540 -52.07 0.76 -7.08
CA LYS A 540 -51.22 1.36 -6.02
C LYS A 540 -49.74 1.53 -6.43
N THR A 541 -49.14 2.67 -6.07
CA THR A 541 -47.73 2.76 -5.61
C THR A 541 -47.63 3.77 -4.46
N HIS A 542 -47.08 3.37 -3.31
CA HIS A 542 -46.76 4.28 -2.20
C HIS A 542 -45.33 4.01 -1.71
N THR A 543 -44.47 5.01 -1.89
CA THR A 543 -43.22 5.19 -1.14
C THR A 543 -43.53 5.97 0.15
N PHE A 544 -43.06 5.46 1.30
CA PHE A 544 -43.19 6.13 2.60
C PHE A 544 -41.81 6.25 3.26
N THR A 545 -41.36 7.48 3.47
CA THR A 545 -40.25 7.83 4.36
C THR A 545 -40.82 8.40 5.66
N SER A 546 -40.37 7.92 6.82
CA SER A 546 -40.56 8.64 8.08
C SER A 546 -39.47 8.31 9.10
N THR A 547 -38.78 9.36 9.53
CA THR A 547 -37.89 9.45 10.69
C THR A 547 -38.68 9.82 11.95
N MET A 548 -38.40 9.14 13.08
CA MET A 548 -38.72 9.64 14.42
C MET A 548 -37.52 9.49 15.36
N LYS A 549 -37.16 10.59 16.02
CA LYS A 549 -36.30 10.65 17.21
C LYS A 549 -37.18 10.56 18.45
N LEU A 550 -36.80 9.76 19.45
CA LEU A 550 -37.37 9.79 20.79
C LEU A 550 -36.26 10.07 21.81
N GLY A 551 -36.55 11.02 22.71
CA GLY A 551 -35.74 11.42 23.84
C GLY A 551 -35.96 10.52 25.06
N VAL A 552 -34.99 10.59 25.95
CA VAL A 552 -34.76 9.79 27.15
C VAL A 552 -35.64 10.29 28.30
N ASP A 553 -36.37 9.40 28.95
CA ASP A 553 -36.55 9.29 30.41
C ASP A 553 -37.33 7.99 30.72
N ASP A 554 -37.03 7.37 31.88
CA ASP A 554 -37.58 6.11 32.43
C ASP A 554 -36.93 4.77 32.00
N LEU A 555 -35.72 4.51 32.51
CA LEU A 555 -35.15 3.16 32.64
C LEU A 555 -34.75 2.88 34.09
N LYS A 556 -35.64 2.23 34.85
CA LYS A 556 -35.29 1.45 36.05
C LYS A 556 -35.68 -0.01 35.82
N GLY A 557 -34.68 -0.86 35.61
CA GLY A 557 -34.80 -2.32 35.63
C GLY A 557 -33.91 -3.01 34.59
N PRO A 558 -33.18 -4.08 34.94
CA PRO A 558 -32.31 -4.78 33.99
C PRO A 558 -33.15 -5.67 33.05
N ILE A 559 -33.01 -5.46 31.74
CA ILE A 559 -33.54 -6.35 30.71
C ILE A 559 -32.37 -7.09 30.07
N THR A 560 -32.29 -8.39 30.33
CA THR A 560 -31.50 -9.37 29.57
C THR A 560 -32.31 -9.86 28.36
N ILE A 561 -31.72 -9.82 27.17
CA ILE A 561 -32.30 -10.35 25.92
C ILE A 561 -31.50 -11.58 25.46
N PRO A 562 -32.16 -12.69 25.09
CA PRO A 562 -31.53 -13.94 24.67
C PRO A 562 -31.05 -13.90 23.20
N VAL A 563 -29.98 -14.63 22.91
CA VAL A 563 -29.46 -14.88 21.55
C VAL A 563 -30.21 -16.08 20.96
N GLY A 564 -30.87 -15.88 19.82
CA GLY A 564 -31.53 -16.93 19.04
C GLY A 564 -30.63 -17.48 17.94
N THR A 565 -30.51 -18.81 17.89
CA THR A 565 -29.90 -19.63 16.83
C THR A 565 -30.89 -19.88 15.68
N GLN A 566 -30.39 -19.95 14.44
CA GLN A 566 -31.16 -20.37 13.25
C GLN A 566 -31.25 -21.91 13.15
N ASP A 567 -32.41 -22.38 12.68
CA ASP A 567 -32.80 -23.78 12.50
C ASP A 567 -32.12 -24.50 11.33
N GLU A 568 -31.74 -25.75 11.59
CA GLU A 568 -31.51 -26.83 10.61
C GLU A 568 -32.82 -27.57 10.28
N VAL A 569 -32.93 -28.10 9.07
CA VAL A 569 -34.08 -28.91 8.62
C VAL A 569 -33.70 -30.39 8.48
N ALA A 570 -34.47 -31.21 9.20
CA ALA A 570 -34.89 -32.59 8.93
C ALA A 570 -33.88 -33.76 8.98
N ALA A 571 -34.10 -34.63 9.98
CA ALA A 571 -33.95 -36.08 9.84
C ALA A 571 -35.01 -36.81 10.70
N GLU A 572 -35.67 -37.78 10.08
CA GLU A 572 -36.69 -38.67 10.66
C GLU A 572 -36.13 -39.60 11.75
N GLY A 573 -36.97 -39.94 12.73
CA GLY A 573 -36.62 -40.88 13.79
C GLY A 573 -37.35 -42.22 13.68
N VAL A 574 -36.73 -43.30 14.18
CA VAL A 574 -37.38 -44.54 14.66
C VAL A 574 -36.51 -45.20 15.75
N LYS A 575 -37.14 -45.46 16.93
CA LYS A 575 -36.99 -46.52 17.98
C LYS A 575 -35.58 -47.05 18.32
N GLU A 576 -35.18 -47.37 19.57
CA GLU A 576 -35.82 -48.23 20.57
C GLU A 576 -35.05 -48.21 21.92
N LYS A 577 -35.63 -48.86 22.94
CA LYS A 577 -35.36 -48.89 24.38
C LYS A 577 -34.17 -49.74 24.89
N ALA A 578 -33.63 -49.27 26.02
CA ALA A 578 -33.38 -49.97 27.32
C ALA A 578 -32.15 -50.86 27.60
N ALA A 579 -31.83 -50.86 28.91
CA ALA A 579 -30.84 -51.59 29.72
C ALA A 579 -29.40 -51.03 29.66
N GLY A 580 -28.74 -50.61 30.74
CA GLY A 580 -28.91 -50.91 32.16
C GLY A 580 -27.83 -51.90 32.59
N ASP A 581 -26.71 -51.42 33.13
CA ASP A 581 -26.01 -52.13 34.19
C ASP A 581 -25.13 -51.17 35.00
N ALA A 582 -25.11 -51.44 36.30
CA ALA A 582 -24.50 -50.65 37.35
C ALA A 582 -23.12 -51.21 37.70
N GLU A 583 -22.20 -50.34 38.16
CA GLU A 583 -21.41 -50.71 39.32
C GLU A 583 -20.92 -49.50 40.12
N ALA A 584 -20.85 -49.76 41.43
CA ALA A 584 -20.83 -48.84 42.55
C ALA A 584 -19.38 -48.36 42.84
N LYS A 585 -19.19 -47.10 43.23
CA LYS A 585 -19.08 -46.57 44.62
C LYS A 585 -17.67 -46.55 45.22
N ASP A 586 -17.54 -45.52 46.07
CA ASP A 586 -16.57 -45.23 47.13
C ASP A 586 -15.42 -44.30 46.68
N GLY A 587 -15.19 -43.14 47.29
CA GLY A 587 -15.74 -42.58 48.51
C GLY A 587 -14.62 -41.91 49.32
N GLU A 588 -14.87 -40.66 49.72
CA GLU A 588 -14.14 -39.82 50.70
C GLU A 588 -12.79 -39.21 50.26
N ALA A 589 -12.56 -37.89 50.21
CA ALA A 589 -12.96 -36.69 50.97
C ALA A 589 -11.94 -36.21 52.02
N SER A 590 -11.84 -34.88 52.08
CA SER A 590 -11.16 -34.01 53.06
C SER A 590 -9.63 -33.86 52.90
N GLY A 591 -9.04 -32.67 53.01
CA GLY A 591 -9.58 -31.35 53.30
C GLY A 591 -8.44 -30.35 53.55
N VAL A 592 -8.65 -29.13 53.07
CA VAL A 592 -8.39 -27.82 53.69
C VAL A 592 -7.07 -27.57 54.45
N GLY A 593 -6.36 -26.49 54.08
CA GLY A 593 -5.37 -25.87 54.98
C GLY A 593 -4.58 -24.73 54.33
N GLU A 594 -5.10 -23.53 54.49
CA GLU A 594 -4.63 -22.23 53.97
C GLU A 594 -3.53 -21.58 54.85
N ALA A 595 -2.91 -20.52 54.29
CA ALA A 595 -2.21 -19.40 54.94
C ALA A 595 -0.71 -19.59 55.29
N ALA A 596 0.15 -18.57 55.32
CA ALA A 596 0.23 -17.24 54.72
C ALA A 596 1.62 -16.66 55.12
N LYS A 597 2.20 -15.87 54.22
CA LYS A 597 2.95 -14.60 54.44
C LYS A 597 4.27 -14.50 55.25
N ASP A 598 5.00 -13.49 54.76
CA ASP A 598 6.09 -12.69 55.34
C ASP A 598 7.47 -13.38 55.43
N GLY A 599 8.59 -12.82 54.99
CA GLY A 599 8.95 -11.44 54.71
C GLY A 599 10.29 -11.14 55.42
N GLU A 600 11.14 -10.33 54.78
CA GLU A 600 12.27 -9.58 55.37
C GLU A 600 13.71 -9.99 54.99
N ALA A 601 14.54 -8.94 54.96
CA ALA A 601 15.69 -8.66 54.14
C ALA A 601 17.05 -8.81 54.85
N ALA A 602 18.16 -8.76 54.09
CA ALA A 602 19.20 -7.71 54.17
C ALA A 602 20.61 -8.16 53.72
N ALA A 603 21.31 -7.19 53.09
CA ALA A 603 22.79 -7.00 53.00
C ALA A 603 23.61 -7.94 52.10
N SER A 604 24.68 -7.54 51.37
CA SER A 604 25.37 -6.25 51.15
C SER A 604 26.45 -6.43 50.05
N ASP A 605 26.54 -5.44 49.17
CA ASP A 605 27.71 -4.72 48.62
C ASP A 605 29.02 -5.38 48.07
N ALA A 606 29.54 -4.66 47.06
CA ALA A 606 30.94 -4.43 46.66
C ALA A 606 31.66 -5.32 45.62
N ALA A 607 32.21 -4.61 44.63
CA ALA A 607 32.98 -5.01 43.47
C ALA A 607 34.51 -5.11 43.72
N ALA A 608 35.22 -5.88 42.89
CA ALA A 608 36.62 -5.62 42.47
C ALA A 608 37.09 -6.60 41.37
N ALA A 609 37.73 -6.06 40.33
CA ALA A 609 38.76 -6.71 39.49
C ALA A 609 40.12 -6.07 39.88
N PRO A 610 41.31 -6.33 39.26
CA PRO A 610 41.69 -7.24 38.15
C PRO A 610 43.06 -7.98 38.38
N ALA A 611 43.51 -8.81 37.42
CA ALA A 611 44.95 -9.09 37.17
C ALA A 611 45.18 -9.80 35.81
N ALA A 612 46.31 -9.45 35.17
CA ALA A 612 46.80 -9.90 33.87
C ALA A 612 47.86 -11.01 34.01
N ASP A 613 48.17 -11.70 32.90
CA ASP A 613 49.48 -12.35 32.72
C ASP A 613 49.91 -12.38 31.25
N VAL A 614 51.24 -12.43 31.06
CA VAL A 614 52.03 -12.02 29.89
C VAL A 614 52.70 -13.24 29.25
N ASP A 615 52.84 -13.29 27.92
CA ASP A 615 54.06 -13.86 27.30
C ASP A 615 54.29 -13.38 25.85
N ALA A 616 55.56 -13.40 25.42
CA ALA A 616 56.16 -12.48 24.46
C ALA A 616 56.70 -13.10 23.14
N ALA A 617 56.80 -12.22 22.11
CA ALA A 617 57.81 -12.11 21.03
C ALA A 617 57.88 -13.10 19.82
N PRO A 618 58.55 -12.76 18.68
CA PRO A 618 58.72 -11.44 18.02
C PRO A 618 58.72 -11.40 16.45
N ALA A 619 58.60 -10.17 15.92
CA ALA A 619 59.29 -9.52 14.76
C ALA A 619 59.05 -9.91 13.26
N SER A 620 58.61 -8.91 12.47
CA SER A 620 59.31 -8.27 11.32
C SER A 620 58.37 -7.20 10.70
N ASP A 621 58.61 -5.90 10.92
CA ASP A 621 59.23 -4.93 9.99
C ASP A 621 58.51 -4.72 8.64
N ASP A 622 57.83 -3.57 8.51
CA ASP A 622 57.90 -2.63 7.38
C ASP A 622 56.79 -1.57 7.52
N ALA A 623 57.15 -0.31 7.82
CA ALA A 623 56.46 0.87 7.28
C ALA A 623 57.23 2.15 7.62
N ASP A 624 57.58 2.82 6.54
CA ASP A 624 58.39 4.01 6.40
C ASP A 624 57.77 5.30 6.99
N ALA A 625 58.65 6.28 7.12
CA ALA A 625 58.55 7.61 7.69
C ALA A 625 57.40 8.52 7.17
N ALA A 626 56.94 9.46 8.02
CA ALA A 626 57.04 10.91 7.77
C ALA A 626 56.54 11.80 8.95
N ALA A 627 57.48 12.62 9.45
CA ALA A 627 57.44 13.98 10.06
C ALA A 627 56.09 14.57 10.56
N GLU A 628 55.98 14.92 11.86
CA GLU A 628 56.37 16.22 12.48
C GLU A 628 55.67 17.47 11.90
N VAL A 629 54.79 18.10 12.70
CA VAL A 629 54.83 19.55 13.05
C VAL A 629 54.15 19.75 14.41
N LYS A 630 54.90 20.33 15.36
CA LYS A 630 54.43 21.00 16.59
C LYS A 630 53.87 22.39 16.26
N ASP A 631 52.84 22.85 16.96
CA ASP A 631 53.00 23.95 17.93
C ASP A 631 51.69 24.35 18.62
N GLU A 632 51.88 24.90 19.81
CA GLU A 632 50.93 25.36 20.81
C GLU A 632 50.02 26.51 20.36
N LEU A 633 48.72 26.42 20.64
CA LEU A 633 47.89 27.40 21.39
C LEU A 633 46.46 26.88 21.60
#